data_AF-A0A7V3XNS5-F1
#
_entry.id   AF-A0A7V3XNS5-F1
#
_cell.length_a   1.000
_cell.length_b   1.000
_cell.length_c   1.000
_cell.angle_alpha   90.00
_cell.angle_beta   90.00
_cell.angle_gamma   90.00
#
_symmetry.space_group_name_H-M   'P 1'
#
loop_
_entity.id
_entity.type
_entity.pdbx_description
1 polymer ?
#
loop_
_entity_poly.entity_id
_entity_poly.type
_entity_poly.pdbx_seq_one_letter_code
_entity_poly.pdbx_strand_id
1 'polypeptide(L)' 'GYIPGEHFFCPKCTIKQPCEVCSRIVGYYRPVQQWNEGKQEEFKERKEFQIKQLA' A
#
# COMPACT_ATOMS: atom_id res chain seq x y z
N GLY A 1 -5.38 8.80 11.17
CA GLY A 1 -4.48 7.84 11.83
C GLY A 1 -4.03 6.78 10.85
N TYR A 2 -3.02 5.97 11.19
CA TYR A 2 -2.51 4.91 10.31
C TYR A 2 -3.40 3.67 10.34
N ILE A 3 -3.53 3.02 9.18
CA ILE A 3 -4.37 1.84 8.98
C ILE A 3 -3.48 0.76 8.36
N PRO A 4 -3.45 -0.48 8.90
CA PRO A 4 -2.72 -1.57 8.29
C PRO A 4 -3.40 -2.01 7.00
N GLY A 5 -2.61 -2.42 6.00
CA GLY A 5 -3.10 -2.87 4.69
C GLY A 5 -3.17 -1.75 3.65
N GLU A 6 -3.44 -2.15 2.41
CA GLU A 6 -3.48 -1.25 1.25
C GLU A 6 -4.91 -0.71 1.03
N HIS A 7 -5.19 0.43 1.66
CA HIS A 7 -6.48 1.10 1.54
C HIS A 7 -6.32 2.46 0.86
N PHE A 8 -6.81 2.59 -0.38
CA PHE A 8 -6.84 3.87 -1.10
C PHE A 8 -7.94 4.81 -0.61
N PHE A 9 -8.94 4.28 0.11
CA PHE A 9 -10.01 5.03 0.74
C PHE A 9 -10.20 4.56 2.18
N CYS A 10 -10.51 5.49 3.07
CA CYS A 10 -10.70 5.20 4.49
C CYS A 10 -11.90 4.24 4.70
N PRO A 11 -11.69 3.00 5.20
CA PRO A 11 -12.78 2.06 5.43
C PRO A 11 -13.60 2.39 6.70
N LYS A 12 -13.08 3.26 7.57
CA LYS A 12 -13.72 3.65 8.84
C LYS A 12 -14.59 4.90 8.71
N CYS A 13 -14.41 5.66 7.64
CA CYS A 13 -15.01 6.97 7.47
C CYS A 13 -16.36 6.82 6.75
N THR A 14 -17.43 7.40 7.30
CA THR A 14 -18.76 7.37 6.67
C THR A 14 -18.78 8.11 5.32
N ILE A 15 -17.94 9.13 5.19
CA ILE A 15 -17.68 9.86 3.95
C ILE A 15 -16.42 9.29 3.32
N LYS A 16 -16.44 9.00 2.01
CA LYS A 16 -15.27 8.52 1.27
C LYS A 16 -14.17 9.57 1.31
N GLN A 17 -13.10 9.26 2.01
CA GLN A 17 -11.90 10.09 2.09
C GLN A 17 -10.73 9.32 1.46
N PRO A 18 -9.92 9.98 0.61
CA PRO A 18 -8.74 9.35 0.04
C PRO A 18 -7.70 9.09 1.14
N CYS A 19 -7.01 7.95 1.03
CA CYS A 19 -5.92 7.58 1.91
C CYS A 19 -4.61 7.49 1.13
N GLU A 20 -3.54 7.96 1.75
CA GLU A 20 -2.20 7.83 1.19
C GLU A 20 -1.66 6.42 1.48
N VAL A 21 -1.38 5.67 0.42
CA VAL A 21 -0.79 4.34 0.53
C VAL A 21 0.73 4.48 0.53
N CYS A 22 1.34 4.15 1.65
CA CYS A 22 2.79 4.14 1.82
C CYS A 22 3.32 2.72 1.79
N SER A 23 4.33 2.47 0.96
CA SER A 23 5.01 1.17 0.89
C SER A 23 6.52 1.33 1.00
N ARG A 24 7.21 0.24 1.34
CA ARG A 24 8.67 0.22 1.42
C ARG A 24 9.25 0.12 0.02
N ILE A 25 10.04 1.12 -0.38
CA ILE A 25 10.70 1.14 -1.69
C ILE A 25 12.03 0.39 -1.65
N VAL A 26 13.05 0.95 -0.96
CA VAL A 26 14.41 0.40 -0.80
C VAL A 26 14.94 0.62 0.62
N GLY A 27 14.11 0.31 1.62
CA GLY A 27 14.50 0.37 3.04
C GLY A 27 13.76 1.41 3.89
N TYR A 28 13.01 2.33 3.26
CA TYR A 28 12.15 3.28 3.95
C TYR A 28 10.76 3.37 3.29
N TYR A 29 9.78 3.93 4.02
CA TYR A 29 8.42 4.13 3.53
C TYR A 29 8.31 5.41 2.69
N ARG A 30 7.65 5.31 1.54
CA ARG A 30 7.33 6.45 0.68
C ARG A 30 5.92 6.27 0.09
N PRO A 31 5.14 7.34 -0.12
CA PRO A 31 3.85 7.25 -0.80
C PRO A 31 4.01 6.65 -2.20
N VAL A 32 3.25 5.59 -2.50
CA VAL A 32 3.34 4.87 -3.78
C VAL A 32 3.03 5.79 -4.97
N GLN A 33 2.13 6.75 -4.78
CA GLN A 33 1.78 7.76 -5.78
C GLN A 33 2.96 8.69 -6.17
N GLN A 34 3.99 8.79 -5.32
CA GLN A 34 5.18 9.62 -5.57
C GLN A 34 6.37 8.82 -6.11
N TRP A 35 6.17 7.57 -6.53
CA TRP A 35 7.22 6.75 -7.12
C TRP A 35 7.37 7.13 -8.59
N ASN A 36 8.58 7.03 -9.13
CA ASN A 36 8.79 7.18 -10.56
C ASN A 36 8.20 5.98 -11.33
N GLU A 37 8.07 6.10 -12.64
CA GLU A 37 7.40 5.09 -13.49
C GLU A 37 8.03 3.70 -13.34
N GLY A 38 9.37 3.61 -13.37
CA GLY A 38 10.07 2.33 -13.20
C GLY A 38 9.77 1.65 -11.85
N LYS A 39 9.72 2.42 -10.75
CA LYS A 39 9.40 1.86 -9.42
C LYS A 39 7.93 1.47 -9.30
N GLN A 40 7.03 2.17 -10.00
CA GLN A 40 5.62 1.77 -10.08
C GLN A 40 5.47 0.43 -10.81
N GLU A 41 6.19 0.22 -11.92
CA GLU A 41 6.20 -1.08 -12.61
C GLU A 41 6.81 -2.17 -11.72
N GLU A 42 7.97 -1.92 -11.11
CA GLU A 42 8.57 -2.87 -10.15
C GLU A 42 7.59 -3.23 -9.02
N PHE A 43 6.78 -2.27 -8.53
CA PHE A 43 5.78 -2.51 -7.50
C PHE A 43 4.67 -3.44 -7.99
N LYS A 44 4.15 -3.22 -9.20
CA LYS A 44 3.11 -4.06 -9.82
C LYS A 44 3.58 -5.50 -10.02
N GLU A 45 4.86 -5.71 -10.25
CA GLU A 45 5.47 -7.04 -10.42
C GLU A 45 5.78 -7.75 -9.08
N ARG A 46 5.64 -7.07 -7.94
CA ARG A 46 5.89 -7.69 -6.62
C ARG A 46 4.88 -8.80 -6.36
N LYS A 47 5.37 -9.88 -5.75
CA LYS A 47 4.56 -11.00 -5.29
C LYS A 47 4.59 -11.04 -3.77
N GLU A 48 3.43 -11.03 -3.17
CA GLU A 48 3.28 -11.18 -1.73
C GLU A 48 3.25 -12.66 -1.35
N PHE A 49 3.84 -12.98 -0.20
CA PHE A 49 3.73 -14.33 0.35
C PHE A 49 2.31 -14.54 0.89
N GLN A 50 1.64 -15.57 0.38
CA GLN A 50 0.37 -16.02 0.92
C GLN A 50 0.63 -16.74 2.25
N ILE A 51 0.39 -16.04 3.36
CA ILE A 51 0.41 -16.68 4.68
C ILE A 51 -0.84 -17.56 4.77
N LYS A 52 -0.66 -18.88 4.79
CA LYS A 52 -1.77 -19.79 5.12
C LYS A 52 -2.23 -19.43 6.53
N GLN A 53 -3.47 -18.97 6.67
CA GLN A 53 -4.09 -18.85 7.98
C GLN A 53 -4.16 -20.28 8.53
N LEU A 54 -3.36 -20.56 9.56
CA LEU A 54 -3.53 -21.76 10.35
C LEU A 54 -4.90 -21.63 11.02
N ALA A 55 -5.79 -22.57 10.69
CA ALA A 55 -7.12 -22.66 11.27
C ALA A 55 -7.06 -22.94 12.78
#